data_AF-A0A522MH22-F1
#
_entry.id   AF-A0A522MH22-F1
#
_cell.length_a   1.000
_cell.length_b   1.000
_cell.length_c   1.000
_cell.angle_alpha   90.00
_cell.angle_beta   90.00
_cell.angle_gamma   90.00
#
_symmetry.space_group_name_H-M   'P 1'
#
loop_
_entity.id
_entity.type
_entity.pdbx_description
1 polymer ?
#
loop_
_entity_poly.entity_id
_entity_poly.type
_entity_poly.pdbx_seq_one_letter_code
_entity_poly.pdbx_strand_id
1 'polypeptide(L)'
;MATALLGRLADGRSGDKGEASNVGLVARNERVYAWLRENLTAEAVRRLLPGIARGPVERYEVPNILALNFILHDSLGGGGTASLLTDAQGKTHAQALLRCAVEVPDALLAGL
;
A
#
# COMPACT_ATOMS: atom_id res chain seq x y z
N MET A 1 19.38 -7.41 -8.43
CA MET A 1 18.32 -6.84 -7.56
C MET A 1 18.58 -5.36 -7.52
N ALA A 2 17.56 -4.58 -7.87
CA ALA A 2 17.61 -3.14 -7.86
C ALA A 2 16.65 -2.61 -6.80
N THR A 3 17.03 -1.52 -6.13
CA THR A 3 16.13 -0.78 -5.27
C THR A 3 15.24 0.12 -6.13
N ALA A 4 13.92 -0.02 -6.01
CA ALA A 4 12.95 0.83 -6.70
C ALA A 4 11.84 1.31 -5.76
N LEU A 5 11.28 2.48 -6.04
CA LEU A 5 10.07 2.93 -5.36
C LEU A 5 8.87 2.09 -5.83
N LEU A 6 7.97 1.74 -4.91
CA LEU A 6 6.73 1.04 -5.24
C LEU A 6 5.89 1.78 -6.31
N GLY A 7 5.98 3.10 -6.39
CA GLY A 7 5.37 3.93 -7.44
C GLY A 7 5.84 3.66 -8.87
N ARG A 8 6.99 3.01 -9.06
CA ARG A 8 7.40 2.51 -10.39
C ARG A 8 6.62 1.27 -10.80
N LEU A 9 6.18 0.47 -9.82
CA LEU A 9 5.53 -0.82 -10.02
C LEU A 9 4.00 -0.71 -10.06
N ALA A 10 3.41 0.22 -9.33
CA ALA A 10 1.97 0.34 -9.18
C ALA A 10 1.50 1.79 -9.09
N ASP A 11 0.25 2.01 -9.48
CA ASP A 11 -0.51 3.19 -9.10
C ASP A 11 -1.30 2.90 -7.82
N GLY A 12 -1.66 3.93 -7.06
CA GLY A 12 -2.31 3.73 -5.76
C GLY A 12 -3.28 4.83 -5.36
N ARG A 13 -4.29 4.43 -4.59
CA ARG A 13 -5.31 5.31 -3.98
C ARG A 13 -5.60 4.83 -2.56
N SER A 14 -5.99 5.74 -1.69
CA SER A 14 -6.36 5.43 -0.31
C SER A 14 -7.53 6.29 0.17
N GLY A 15 -8.15 5.84 1.23
CA GLY A 15 -9.24 6.55 1.87
C GLY A 15 -9.61 5.96 3.22
N ASP A 16 -10.52 6.63 3.90
CA ASP A 16 -11.01 6.27 5.21
C ASP A 16 -12.00 5.10 5.16
N LYS A 17 -11.96 4.31 6.23
CA LYS A 17 -12.85 3.19 6.57
C LYS A 17 -13.12 3.24 8.09
N GLY A 18 -13.75 4.31 8.53
CA GLY A 18 -13.94 4.62 9.95
C GLY A 18 -12.65 5.14 10.58
N GLU A 19 -12.14 4.45 11.59
CA GLU A 19 -10.83 4.74 12.20
C GLU A 19 -9.64 4.09 11.47
N ALA A 20 -9.95 3.22 10.50
CA ALA A 20 -8.99 2.58 9.61
C ALA A 20 -8.93 3.32 8.27
N SER A 21 -7.93 2.98 7.46
CA SER A 21 -7.78 3.46 6.09
C SER A 21 -7.47 2.30 5.17
N ASN A 22 -8.01 2.34 3.96
CA ASN A 22 -7.61 1.42 2.91
C ASN A 22 -6.45 1.99 2.08
N VAL A 23 -5.59 1.11 1.57
CA VAL A 23 -4.58 1.41 0.55
C VAL A 23 -4.74 0.41 -0.58
N GLY A 24 -5.21 0.87 -1.73
CA GLY A 24 -5.31 0.09 -2.96
C GLY A 24 -4.12 0.35 -3.87
N LEU A 25 -3.54 -0.71 -4.42
CA LEU A 25 -2.48 -0.68 -5.41
C LEU A 25 -2.93 -1.43 -6.66
N VAL A 26 -2.74 -0.83 -7.83
CA VAL A 26 -2.97 -1.46 -9.14
C VAL A 26 -1.62 -1.60 -9.83
N ALA A 27 -1.23 -2.84 -10.11
CA ALA A 27 0.05 -3.12 -10.75
C ALA A 27 0.07 -2.64 -12.21
N ARG A 28 1.25 -2.23 -12.70
CA ARG A 28 1.44 -1.80 -14.10
C ARG A 28 1.19 -2.92 -15.12
N ASN A 29 1.43 -4.18 -14.73
CA ASN A 29 1.22 -5.37 -15.57
C ASN A 29 1.17 -6.65 -14.71
N GLU A 30 0.88 -7.79 -15.35
CA GLU A 30 0.72 -9.10 -14.69
C GLU A 30 1.97 -9.59 -13.96
N ARG A 31 3.16 -9.36 -14.53
CA ARG A 31 4.43 -9.78 -13.91
C ARG A 31 4.66 -9.02 -12.62
N VAL A 32 4.38 -7.72 -12.61
CA VAL A 32 4.45 -6.89 -11.42
C VAL A 32 3.39 -7.31 -10.40
N TYR A 33 2.18 -7.62 -10.85
CA TYR A 33 1.12 -8.09 -9.96
C TYR A 33 1.52 -9.39 -9.24
N ALA A 34 2.04 -10.38 -9.97
CA ALA A 34 2.52 -11.63 -9.38
C ALA A 34 3.59 -11.37 -8.31
N TRP A 35 4.55 -10.49 -8.61
CA TRP A 35 5.60 -10.10 -7.66
C TRP A 35 5.04 -9.38 -6.43
N LEU A 36 4.14 -8.41 -6.61
CA LEU A 36 3.50 -7.69 -5.50
C LEU A 36 2.68 -8.64 -4.63
N ARG A 37 1.94 -9.58 -5.22
CA ARG A 37 1.15 -10.56 -4.48
C ARG A 37 2.02 -11.42 -3.56
N GLU A 38 3.21 -11.80 -4.02
CA GLU A 38 4.15 -12.62 -3.25
C GLU A 38 4.92 -11.84 -2.19
N ASN A 39 5.33 -10.61 -2.50
CA ASN A 39 6.29 -9.85 -1.67
C ASN A 39 5.64 -8.78 -0.79
N LEU A 40 4.50 -8.23 -1.22
CA LEU A 40 3.79 -7.18 -0.50
C LEU A 40 2.71 -7.79 0.41
N THR A 41 3.15 -8.57 1.39
CA THR A 41 2.27 -9.17 2.40
C THR A 41 1.71 -8.12 3.36
N ALA A 42 0.71 -8.49 4.17
CA ALA A 42 0.18 -7.62 5.22
C ALA A 42 1.27 -7.14 6.19
N GLU A 43 2.16 -8.05 6.60
CA GLU A 43 3.30 -7.76 7.48
C GLU A 43 4.31 -6.84 6.79
N ALA A 44 4.56 -7.03 5.49
CA ALA A 44 5.44 -6.14 4.73
C ALA A 44 4.87 -4.72 4.70
N VAL A 45 3.59 -4.54 4.35
CA VAL A 45 2.94 -3.22 4.35
C VAL A 45 2.97 -2.57 5.72
N ARG A 46 2.72 -3.33 6.79
CA ARG A 46 2.82 -2.83 8.16
C ARG A 46 4.22 -2.31 8.48
N ARG A 47 5.27 -3.03 8.07
CA ARG A 47 6.67 -2.59 8.25
C ARG A 47 7.04 -1.37 7.43
N LEU A 48 6.46 -1.22 6.23
CA LEU A 48 6.72 -0.08 5.34
C LEU A 48 6.06 1.21 5.83
N LEU A 49 5.02 1.11 6.67
CA LEU A 49 4.22 2.23 7.16
C LEU A 49 4.15 2.31 8.70
N PRO A 50 5.27 2.34 9.44
CA PRO A 50 5.29 2.14 10.89
C PRO A 50 4.57 3.24 11.70
N GLY A 51 4.45 4.46 11.16
CA GLY A 51 3.70 5.56 11.79
C GLY A 51 2.21 5.62 11.43
N ILE A 52 1.79 4.84 10.42
CA ILE A 52 0.43 4.84 9.89
C ILE A 52 -0.28 3.52 10.26
N ALA A 53 0.33 2.37 10.00
CA ALA A 53 -0.25 1.06 10.27
C ALA A 53 0.03 0.61 11.72
N ARG A 54 -0.61 1.24 12.71
CA ARG A 54 -0.38 0.93 14.13
C ARG A 54 -1.03 -0.40 14.53
N GLY A 55 -2.22 -0.69 13.99
CA GLY A 55 -2.95 -1.94 14.20
C GLY A 55 -2.62 -3.06 13.20
N PRO A 56 -3.46 -4.11 13.17
CA PRO A 56 -3.38 -5.16 12.17
C PRO A 56 -3.55 -4.64 10.74
N VAL A 57 -2.96 -5.33 9.77
CA VAL A 57 -3.16 -5.08 8.35
C VAL A 57 -3.88 -6.29 7.74
N GLU A 58 -4.98 -6.05 7.04
CA GLU A 58 -5.65 -7.08 6.25
C GLU A 58 -5.34 -6.86 4.77
N ARG A 59 -5.18 -7.94 4.01
CA ARG A 59 -4.88 -7.90 2.57
C ARG A 59 -5.95 -8.62 1.78
N TYR A 60 -6.43 -7.96 0.73
CA TYR A 60 -7.41 -8.46 -0.22
C TYR A 60 -6.79 -8.46 -1.62
N GLU A 61 -6.92 -9.58 -2.32
CA GLU A 61 -6.47 -9.70 -3.72
C GLU A 61 -7.64 -9.44 -4.67
N VAL A 62 -7.39 -8.65 -5.72
CA VAL A 62 -8.39 -8.32 -6.75
C VAL A 62 -7.77 -8.65 -8.12
N PRO A 63 -7.58 -9.95 -8.44
CA PRO A 63 -6.73 -10.39 -9.54
C PRO A 63 -7.24 -9.99 -10.92
N ASN A 64 -8.56 -9.82 -11.08
CA ASN A 64 -9.20 -9.39 -12.33
C ASN A 64 -8.81 -7.99 -12.79
N ILE A 65 -8.26 -7.15 -11.90
CA ILE A 65 -7.73 -5.82 -12.22
C ILE A 65 -6.29 -5.65 -11.74
N LEU A 66 -5.58 -6.75 -11.48
CA LEU A 66 -4.17 -6.75 -11.07
C LEU A 66 -3.91 -5.89 -9.81
N ALA A 67 -4.83 -5.94 -8.85
CA ALA A 67 -4.79 -5.07 -7.69
C ALA A 67 -4.69 -5.80 -6.34
N LEU A 68 -4.11 -5.11 -5.36
CA LEU A 68 -4.10 -5.48 -3.96
C LEU A 68 -4.74 -4.34 -3.16
N ASN A 69 -5.57 -4.68 -2.18
CA ASN A 69 -6.12 -3.69 -1.25
C ASN A 69 -5.75 -4.08 0.19
N PHE A 70 -5.25 -3.12 0.94
CA PHE A 70 -4.87 -3.28 2.33
C PHE A 70 -5.80 -2.47 3.22
N ILE A 71 -6.29 -3.05 4.31
CA ILE A 71 -6.96 -2.29 5.38
C ILE A 71 -5.96 -2.12 6.51
N LEU A 72 -5.66 -0.87 6.84
CA LEU A 72 -4.74 -0.49 7.91
C LEU A 72 -5.56 -0.10 9.14
N HIS A 73 -5.75 -1.04 10.07
CA HIS A 73 -6.48 -0.79 11.31
C HIS A 73 -5.71 0.15 12.24
N ASP A 74 -6.44 0.96 13.01
CA ASP A 74 -5.90 2.05 13.83
C ASP A 74 -4.87 2.91 13.06
N SER A 75 -5.27 3.44 11.91
CA SER A 75 -4.41 4.32 11.11
C SER A 75 -4.80 5.78 11.18
N LEU A 76 -6.06 6.09 11.53
CA LEU A 76 -6.58 7.45 11.53
C LEU A 76 -6.77 8.04 12.93
N GLY A 77 -6.43 7.33 14.00
CA GLY A 77 -6.43 7.87 15.37
C GLY A 77 -7.83 8.26 15.86
N GLY A 78 -8.79 7.33 15.73
CA GLY A 78 -10.21 7.55 16.05
C GLY A 78 -11.06 8.03 14.87
N GLY A 79 -10.48 8.22 13.68
CA GLY A 79 -11.20 8.57 12.46
C GLY A 79 -11.54 10.06 12.35
N GLY A 80 -12.23 10.45 11.27
CA GLY A 80 -12.34 11.85 10.85
C GLY A 80 -12.90 12.85 11.88
N THR A 81 -13.72 12.41 12.83
CA THR A 81 -14.31 13.27 13.86
C THR A 81 -13.48 13.40 15.13
N ALA A 82 -12.59 12.44 15.41
CA ALA A 82 -11.79 12.39 16.64
C ALA A 82 -10.28 12.55 16.39
N SER A 83 -9.84 12.43 15.14
CA SER A 83 -8.44 12.45 14.77
C SER A 83 -7.80 13.83 14.98
N LEU A 84 -6.61 13.82 15.57
CA LEU A 84 -5.72 14.98 15.63
C LEU A 84 -4.65 14.94 14.52
N LEU A 85 -4.72 13.96 13.61
CA LEU A 85 -3.77 13.82 12.52
C LEU A 85 -4.07 14.83 11.40
N THR A 86 -3.01 15.32 10.75
CA THR A 86 -3.15 16.20 9.57
C THR A 86 -3.92 15.51 8.42
N ASP A 87 -3.70 14.21 8.23
CA ASP A 87 -4.45 13.38 7.27
C ASP A 87 -5.46 12.48 7.98
N ALA A 88 -6.48 13.08 8.58
CA ALA A 88 -7.55 12.39 9.29
C ALA A 88 -8.42 11.47 8.40
N GLN A 89 -8.29 11.54 7.07
CA GLN A 89 -9.06 10.77 6.09
C GLN A 89 -8.20 9.75 5.31
N GLY A 90 -6.90 9.64 5.63
CA GLY A 90 -5.98 8.71 4.99
C GLY A 90 -5.81 8.92 3.49
N LYS A 91 -5.98 10.14 2.97
CA LYS A 91 -5.91 10.44 1.53
C LYS A 91 -4.48 10.37 0.97
N THR A 92 -3.47 10.38 1.85
CA THR A 92 -2.05 10.34 1.49
C THR A 92 -1.40 8.99 1.75
N HIS A 93 -2.10 8.04 2.39
CA HIS A 93 -1.51 6.74 2.77
C HIS A 93 -1.04 5.92 1.58
N ALA A 94 -1.75 5.94 0.44
CA ALA A 94 -1.26 5.30 -0.77
C ALA A 94 0.03 5.95 -1.28
N GLN A 95 0.11 7.28 -1.29
CA GLN A 95 1.31 8.00 -1.70
C GLN A 95 2.49 7.73 -0.75
N ALA A 96 2.22 7.55 0.54
CA ALA A 96 3.24 7.12 1.49
C ALA A 96 3.79 5.74 1.11
N LEU A 97 2.92 4.75 0.83
CA LEU A 97 3.34 3.41 0.43
C LEU A 97 4.08 3.41 -0.91
N LEU A 98 3.59 4.16 -1.90
CA LEU A 98 4.23 4.27 -3.22
C LEU A 98 5.63 4.90 -3.16
N ARG A 99 5.94 5.65 -2.10
CA ARG A 99 7.27 6.23 -1.84
C ARG A 99 8.20 5.31 -1.06
N CYS A 100 7.74 4.13 -0.64
CA CYS A 100 8.62 3.15 -0.02
C CYS A 100 9.52 2.49 -1.08
N ALA A 101 10.79 2.31 -0.73
CA ALA A 101 11.77 1.61 -1.54
C ALA A 101 11.72 0.10 -1.25
N VAL A 102 11.77 -0.72 -2.30
CA VAL A 102 11.79 -2.18 -2.22
C VAL A 102 12.86 -2.75 -3.15
N GLU A 103 13.44 -3.88 -2.76
CA GLU A 103 14.36 -4.66 -3.59
C GLU A 103 13.58 -5.52 -4.59
N VAL A 104 13.81 -5.29 -5.88
CA VAL A 104 13.10 -5.97 -6.97
C VAL A 104 14.06 -6.59 -7.98
N PRO A 105 13.68 -7.67 -8.68
CA PRO A 105 14.45 -8.19 -9.80
C PRO A 105 14.56 -7.16 -10.92
N ASP A 106 15.75 -6.97 -11.49
CA ASP A 106 16.00 -6.02 -12.59
C ASP A 106 15.09 -6.29 -13.80
N ALA A 107 14.80 -7.56 -14.07
CA ALA A 107 13.90 -7.98 -15.15
C ALA A 107 12.44 -7.53 -14.96
N LEU A 108 12.03 -7.16 -13.74
CA LEU A 108 10.69 -6.62 -13.46
C LEU A 108 10.60 -5.14 -13.85
N LEU A 109 11.72 -4.41 -13.80
CA LEU A 109 11.81 -3.00 -14.18
C LEU A 109 12.01 -2.81 -15.70
N ALA A 110 12.52 -3.84 -16.39
CA ALA A 110 12.68 -3.82 -17.82
C ALA A 110 11.31 -3.71 -18.52
N GLY A 111 11.03 -2.55 -19.13
CA GLY A 111 9.80 -2.28 -19.86
C GLY A 111 8.67 -1.62 -19.04
N LEU A 112 8.97 -1.11 -17.84
CA LEU A 112 8.10 -0.21 -17.07
C LEU A 112 8.37 1.27 -17.35
#